data_AF-A0A838E335-F1
#
_entry.id   AF-A0A838E335-F1
#
_cell.length_a   1.000
_cell.length_b   1.000
_cell.length_c   1.000
_cell.angle_alpha   90.00
_cell.angle_beta   90.00
_cell.angle_gamma   90.00
#
_symmetry.space_group_name_H-M   'P 1'
#
loop_
_entity.id
_entity.type
_entity.pdbx_description
1 polymer ?
#
loop_
_entity_poly.entity_id
_entity_poly.type
_entity_poly.pdbx_seq_one_letter_code
_entity_poly.pdbx_strand_id
1 'polypeptide(L)' 'MTQPLALQAFHDGLSGLRWWSTLEASWINVTLFEERARPALRLVADPIALTIDLDVVIEAADRLGVRVLR' A
#
# COMPACT_ATOMS: atom_id res chain seq x y z
N MET A 1 -10.10 10.41 10.91
CA MET A 1 -9.05 11.45 10.95
C MET A 1 -8.36 11.63 9.59
N THR A 2 -8.02 10.55 8.88
CA THR A 2 -7.26 10.61 7.61
C THR A 2 -8.06 11.11 6.40
N GLN A 3 -9.37 10.87 6.33
CA GLN A 3 -10.18 11.28 5.17
C GLN A 3 -10.24 12.80 4.91
N PRO A 4 -10.51 13.67 5.91
CA PRO A 4 -10.46 15.13 5.68
C PRO A 4 -9.10 15.64 5.20
N LEU A 5 -8.01 15.07 5.71
CA LEU A 5 -6.65 15.41 5.28
C LEU A 5 -6.39 14.97 3.83
N ALA A 6 -6.88 13.79 3.43
CA ALA A 6 -6.80 13.33 2.05
C ALA A 6 -7.61 14.23 1.11
N LEU A 7 -8.80 14.66 1.53
CA LEU A 7 -9.62 15.57 0.72
C LEU A 7 -8.94 16.94 0.56
N GLN A 8 -8.34 17.49 1.62
CA GLN A 8 -7.58 18.74 1.53
C GLN A 8 -6.38 18.59 0.60
N ALA A 9 -5.58 17.53 0.77
CA ALA A 9 -4.43 17.23 -0.10
C ALA A 9 -4.85 17.10 -1.57
N PHE A 10 -6.01 16.49 -1.82
CA PHE A 10 -6.60 16.47 -3.15
C PHE A 10 -6.97 17.89 -3.61
N HIS A 11 -7.65 18.72 -2.82
CA HIS A 11 -7.91 20.10 -3.24
C HIS A 11 -6.63 20.92 -3.48
N ASP A 12 -5.54 20.62 -2.77
CA ASP A 12 -4.24 21.28 -2.91
C ASP A 12 -3.42 20.81 -4.13
N GLY A 13 -3.97 19.93 -4.97
CA GLY A 13 -3.29 19.48 -6.20
C GLY A 13 -2.28 18.35 -6.01
N LEU A 14 -2.15 17.77 -4.81
CA LEU A 14 -1.21 16.67 -4.56
C LEU A 14 -1.64 15.37 -5.25
N SER A 15 -0.69 14.49 -5.59
CA SER A 15 -0.97 13.18 -6.20
C SER A 15 -1.35 12.09 -5.19
N GLY A 16 -1.19 12.36 -3.90
CA GLY A 16 -1.42 11.38 -2.84
C GLY A 16 -0.83 11.79 -1.50
N LEU A 17 -0.81 10.85 -0.55
CA LEU A 17 -0.32 11.01 0.81
C LEU A 17 0.56 9.83 1.22
N ARG A 18 1.59 10.11 2.02
CA ARG A 18 2.35 9.11 2.78
C ARG A 18 1.97 9.22 4.25
N TRP A 19 1.72 8.10 4.91
CA TRP A 19 1.21 8.08 6.28
C TRP A 19 1.60 6.80 7.01
N TRP A 20 1.64 6.86 8.34
CA TRP A 20 1.87 5.70 9.21
C TRP A 20 0.54 5.08 9.61
N SER A 21 0.43 3.76 9.43
CA SER A 21 -0.75 3.03 9.87
C SER A 21 -0.77 2.89 11.38
N THR A 22 -1.98 2.93 11.94
CA THR A 22 -2.22 2.72 13.37
C THR A 22 -2.16 1.24 13.75
N LEU A 23 -2.27 0.33 12.78
CA LEU A 23 -2.23 -1.13 12.99
C LEU A 23 -0.81 -1.68 12.81
N GLU A 24 -0.06 -1.14 11.86
CA GLU A 24 1.31 -1.52 11.59
C GLU A 24 2.04 -0.26 11.10
N ALA A 25 2.96 0.27 11.93
CA ALA A 25 3.67 1.52 11.65
C ALA A 25 5.12 1.32 11.17
N SER A 26 5.63 0.09 11.14
CA SER A 26 6.97 -0.18 10.62
C SER A 26 7.04 0.03 9.10
N TRP A 27 5.92 -0.02 8.38
CA TRP A 27 5.86 0.21 6.94
C TRP A 27 5.15 1.52 6.55
N ILE A 28 5.72 2.17 5.53
CA ILE A 28 5.13 3.36 4.90
C ILE A 28 3.86 2.97 4.17
N ASN A 29 2.73 3.56 4.54
CA ASN A 29 1.51 3.45 3.78
C ASN A 29 1.41 4.64 2.81
N VAL A 30 0.88 4.37 1.61
CA VAL A 30 0.69 5.38 0.56
C VAL A 30 -0.73 5.31 0.06
N THR A 31 -1.36 6.47 -0.08
CA THR A 31 -2.65 6.62 -0.76
C THR A 31 -2.42 7.49 -1.98
N LEU A 32 -2.81 7.01 -3.17
CA LEU A 32 -2.66 7.73 -4.43
C LEU A 32 -4.02 8.11 -4.99
N PHE A 33 -4.14 9.32 -5.52
CA PHE A 33 -5.33 9.75 -6.25
C PHE A 33 -5.17 9.38 -7.72
N GLU A 34 -5.99 8.44 -8.19
CA GLU A 34 -5.84 7.80 -9.51
C GLU A 34 -5.63 8.81 -10.64
N GLU A 35 -6.53 9.78 -10.77
CA GLU A 35 -6.52 10.77 -11.86
C GLU A 35 -5.21 11.60 -11.93
N ARG A 36 -4.46 11.68 -10.83
CA ARG A 36 -3.21 12.45 -10.73
C ARG A 36 -1.96 11.61 -10.73
N ALA A 37 -2.04 10.42 -10.12
CA ALA A 37 -0.90 9.53 -9.99
C ALA A 37 -0.71 8.68 -11.25
N ARG A 38 -1.80 8.30 -11.93
CA ARG A 38 -1.76 7.38 -13.08
C ARG A 38 -0.72 7.75 -14.16
N PRO A 39 -0.56 9.02 -14.58
CA PRO A 39 0.44 9.39 -15.59
C PRO A 39 1.89 9.11 -15.17
N ALA A 40 2.16 9.03 -13.87
CA ALA A 40 3.48 8.77 -13.31
C ALA A 40 3.70 7.29 -12.93
N LEU A 41 2.70 6.44 -13.09
CA LEU A 41 2.77 5.02 -12.73
C LEU A 41 2.99 4.17 -13.98
N ARG A 42 3.87 3.17 -13.83
CA ARG A 42 4.09 2.13 -14.84
C ARG A 42 4.02 0.78 -14.18
N LEU A 43 3.20 -0.10 -14.73
CA LEU A 43 3.20 -1.51 -14.36
C LEU A 43 4.54 -2.12 -14.83
N VAL A 44 5.29 -2.71 -13.91
CA VAL A 44 6.62 -3.28 -14.19
C VAL A 44 6.58 -4.78 -14.48
N ALA A 45 5.49 -5.46 -14.13
CA ALA A 45 5.26 -6.89 -14.33
C ALA A 45 3.75 -7.18 -14.28
N ASP A 46 3.33 -8.31 -14.83
CA ASP A 46 1.94 -8.74 -14.75
C ASP A 46 1.54 -9.05 -13.29
N PRO A 47 0.35 -8.64 -12.82
CA PRO A 47 -0.09 -8.93 -11.48
C PRO A 47 -0.27 -10.43 -11.28
N ILE A 48 0.27 -10.94 -10.18
CA ILE A 48 0.01 -12.32 -9.72
C ILE A 48 -1.06 -12.28 -8.62
N ALA A 49 -1.96 -13.27 -8.63
CA ALA A 49 -2.92 -13.43 -7.54
C ALA A 49 -2.17 -13.77 -6.25
N LEU A 50 -2.36 -12.97 -5.21
CA LEU A 50 -1.71 -13.21 -3.92
C LEU A 50 -2.39 -14.41 -3.22
N THR A 51 -1.63 -15.46 -2.94
CA THR A 51 -2.10 -16.61 -2.15
C THR A 51 -1.13 -16.91 -1.01
N ILE A 52 -1.61 -17.64 0.00
CA ILE A 52 -0.79 -18.03 1.15
C ILE A 52 0.31 -19.04 0.82
N ASP A 53 0.26 -19.66 -0.36
CA ASP A 53 1.24 -20.64 -0.83
C ASP A 53 2.40 -20.00 -1.59
N LEU A 54 2.34 -18.70 -1.89
CA LEU A 54 3.43 -18.01 -2.56
C LEU A 54 4.64 -17.85 -1.63
N ASP A 55 5.83 -18.18 -2.13
CA ASP A 55 7.09 -18.03 -1.39
C ASP A 55 7.27 -16.61 -0.82
N VAL A 56 6.92 -15.58 -1.59
CA VAL A 56 6.99 -14.18 -1.14
C VAL A 56 6.06 -13.86 0.02
N VAL A 57 4.92 -14.55 0.13
CA VAL A 57 3.97 -14.37 1.25
C VAL A 57 4.47 -15.12 2.47
N ILE A 58 5.00 -16.33 2.29
CA ILE A 58 5.61 -17.11 3.37
C ILE A 58 6.81 -16.36 3.96
N GLU A 59 7.69 -15.83 3.11
CA GLU A 59 8.85 -15.02 3.53
C GLU A 59 8.41 -13.76 4.30
N ALA A 60 7.38 -13.07 3.81
CA ALA A 60 6.85 -11.90 4.51
C ALA A 60 6.24 -12.28 5.87
N ALA A 61 5.51 -13.39 5.95
CA ALA A 61 4.92 -13.88 7.19
C ALA A 61 5.99 -14.22 8.24
N ASP A 62 7.07 -14.90 7.83
CA ASP A 62 8.22 -15.19 8.69
C ASP A 62 8.87 -13.91 9.23
N ARG A 63 9.07 -12.89 8.37
CA ARG A 63 9.60 -11.58 8.79
C ARG A 63 8.69 -10.84 9.76
N LEU A 64 7.39 -11.05 9.66
CA LEU A 64 6.37 -10.45 10.53
C LEU A 64 6.06 -11.28 11.77
N GLY A 65 6.68 -12.46 11.93
CA GLY A 65 6.39 -13.38 13.04
C GLY A 65 4.99 -13.98 12.99
N VAL A 66 4.36 -14.03 11.81
CA VAL A 66 3.01 -14.55 11.59
C VAL A 66 3.12 -15.96 10.99
N ARG A 67 2.31 -16.90 11.49
CA ARG A 67 2.27 -18.26 10.97
C ARG A 67 1.16 -18.39 9.92
N VAL A 68 1.53 -18.80 8.71
CA VAL A 68 0.57 -19.24 7.69
C VAL A 68 0.10 -20.65 8.04
N LEU A 69 -1.19 -20.83 8.29
CA LEU A 69 -1.81 -22.14 8.48
C LEU A 69 -2.29 -22.65 7.11
N ARG A 70 -1.80 -23.82 6.71
CA ARG A 70 -2.28 -24.56 5.54
C ARG A 70 -3.37 -25.53 5.92
#